data_AF-A0A9W6DD04-F1
#
_entry.id   AF-A0A9W6DD04-F1
#
_cell.length_a   1.000
_cell.length_b   1.000
_cell.length_c   1.000
_cell.angle_alpha   90.00
_cell.angle_beta   90.00
_cell.angle_gamma   90.00
#
_symmetry.space_group_name_H-M   'P 1'
#
loop_
_entity.id
_entity.type
_entity.pdbx_description
1 polymer ?
#
loop_
_entity_poly.entity_id
_entity_poly.type
_entity_poly.pdbx_seq_one_letter_code
_entity_poly.pdbx_strand_id
1 'polypeptide(L)'
;MRSNKCMKTLVITLILITCLYLLTITSSKTSKAANYASVNKELTTCTFTEKRGDPSYDYVIGSDYLPHFRVFFWVPKDANKYIPYADKGVKTDVSEHGSVEKWSVIEATKTNGDYKLVYIYVPKTFVILQGKGFQNKIHLEALIINR
;
A
#
# COMPACT_ATOMS: atom_id res chain seq x y z
N MET A 1 15.62 -36.06 -44.78
CA MET A 1 14.80 -35.74 -43.57
C MET A 1 15.70 -35.36 -42.41
N ARG A 2 16.05 -34.07 -42.26
CA ARG A 2 17.02 -33.58 -41.24
C ARG A 2 16.47 -32.35 -40.49
N SER A 3 15.17 -32.33 -40.17
CA SER A 3 14.47 -31.14 -39.64
C SER A 3 13.90 -31.29 -38.21
N ASN A 4 13.68 -32.51 -37.71
CA ASN A 4 12.96 -32.72 -36.44
C ASN A 4 13.86 -32.75 -35.18
N LYS A 5 15.18 -32.94 -35.32
CA LYS A 5 16.09 -32.95 -34.16
C LYS A 5 16.45 -31.53 -33.70
N CYS A 6 16.77 -30.64 -34.64
CA CYS A 6 17.14 -29.25 -34.35
C CYS A 6 16.00 -28.48 -33.65
N MET A 7 14.76 -28.69 -34.11
CA MET A 7 13.58 -28.03 -33.54
C MET A 7 13.28 -28.48 -32.10
N LYS A 8 13.49 -29.77 -31.79
CA LYS A 8 13.35 -30.29 -30.41
C LYS A 8 14.42 -29.72 -29.48
N THR A 9 15.66 -29.60 -29.96
CA THR A 9 16.74 -29.00 -29.18
C THR A 9 16.44 -27.55 -28.86
N LEU A 10 15.92 -26.78 -29.82
CA LEU A 10 15.60 -25.35 -29.69
C LEU A 10 14.46 -25.09 -28.68
N VAL A 11 13.44 -25.95 -28.67
CA VAL A 11 12.34 -25.87 -27.69
C VAL A 11 12.84 -26.20 -26.27
N ILE A 12 13.72 -27.18 -26.13
CA ILE A 12 14.30 -27.56 -24.82
C ILE A 12 15.18 -26.43 -24.27
N THR A 13 16.00 -25.78 -25.11
CA THR A 13 16.79 -24.61 -24.66
C THR A 13 15.90 -23.44 -24.26
N LEU A 14 14.80 -23.18 -24.99
CA LEU A 14 13.87 -22.10 -24.64
C LEU A 14 13.19 -22.32 -23.28
N ILE A 15 12.80 -23.56 -22.98
CA ILE A 15 12.21 -23.96 -21.69
C ILE A 15 13.24 -23.82 -20.55
N LEU A 16 14.49 -24.26 -20.78
CA LEU A 16 15.56 -24.13 -19.79
C LEU A 16 15.86 -22.66 -19.45
N ILE A 17 15.87 -21.78 -20.45
CA ILE A 17 16.11 -20.34 -20.24
C ILE A 17 14.97 -19.71 -19.44
N THR A 18 13.71 -20.05 -19.74
CA THR A 18 12.56 -19.55 -18.96
C THR A 18 12.57 -20.08 -17.52
N CYS A 19 12.94 -21.35 -17.30
CA CYS A 19 13.09 -21.91 -15.95
C CYS A 19 14.21 -21.23 -15.15
N LEU A 20 15.38 -20.96 -15.76
CA LEU A 20 16.45 -20.23 -15.08
C LEU A 20 16.04 -18.80 -14.73
N TYR A 21 15.32 -18.11 -15.63
CA TYR A 21 14.83 -16.75 -15.36
C TYR A 21 13.87 -16.72 -14.16
N LEU A 22 12.96 -17.69 -14.07
CA LEU A 22 12.03 -17.82 -12.93
C LEU A 22 12.73 -18.10 -11.59
N LEU A 23 13.82 -18.88 -11.58
CA LEU A 23 14.62 -19.16 -10.38
C LEU A 23 15.41 -17.94 -9.87
N THR A 24 15.80 -17.02 -10.76
CA THR A 24 16.49 -15.78 -10.35
C THR A 24 15.54 -14.76 -9.72
N ILE A 25 14.25 -14.77 -10.07
CA ILE A 25 13.23 -13.89 -9.48
C ILE A 25 12.89 -14.31 -8.04
N THR A 26 13.01 -15.60 -7.71
CA THR A 26 12.66 -16.12 -6.37
C THR A 26 13.77 -15.96 -5.32
N SER A 27 15.01 -15.63 -5.73
CA SER A 27 16.18 -15.75 -4.84
C SER A 27 16.72 -14.43 -4.28
N SER A 28 16.10 -13.28 -4.54
CA SER A 28 16.60 -12.00 -4.02
C SER A 28 15.50 -11.16 -3.36
N LYS A 29 15.10 -11.55 -2.15
CA LYS A 29 14.50 -10.63 -1.16
C LYS A 29 14.98 -10.96 0.25
N THR A 30 16.21 -10.56 0.55
CA THR A 30 16.65 -10.35 1.93
C THR A 30 16.65 -8.85 2.18
N SER A 31 15.71 -8.35 2.99
CA SER A 31 15.96 -7.18 3.85
C SER A 31 14.77 -6.81 4.72
N LYS A 32 15.00 -7.01 6.04
CA LYS A 32 14.61 -6.19 7.18
C LYS A 32 13.10 -5.94 7.37
N ALA A 33 12.54 -6.75 8.27
CA ALA A 33 11.37 -6.37 9.07
C ALA A 33 11.65 -5.02 9.74
N ALA A 34 10.85 -4.00 9.44
CA ALA A 34 10.75 -2.84 10.31
C ALA A 34 9.89 -3.28 11.50
N ASN A 35 10.55 -3.68 12.58
CA ASN A 35 9.91 -3.72 13.89
C ASN A 35 9.53 -2.28 14.23
N TYR A 36 8.24 -1.95 14.19
CA TYR A 36 7.74 -0.80 14.92
C TYR A 36 7.83 -1.16 16.40
N ALA A 37 8.98 -0.89 17.01
CA ALA A 37 9.09 -0.88 18.45
C ALA A 37 8.09 0.15 18.98
N SER A 38 7.15 -0.30 19.81
CA SER A 38 6.28 0.57 20.60
C SER A 38 7.17 1.38 21.53
N VAL A 39 7.53 2.59 21.11
CA VAL A 39 8.17 3.55 22.00
C VAL A 39 7.11 4.00 23.00
N ASN A 40 7.23 3.54 24.24
CA ASN A 40 6.54 4.08 25.40
C ASN A 40 7.04 5.51 25.63
N LYS A 41 6.56 6.45 24.82
CA LYS A 41 6.61 7.88 25.10
C LYS A 41 5.19 8.26 25.45
N GLU A 42 4.96 8.91 26.60
CA GLU A 42 3.65 9.41 26.98
C GLU A 42 3.05 10.17 25.80
N LEU A 43 2.16 9.47 25.10
CA LEU A 43 1.47 9.96 23.96
C LEU A 43 0.19 10.50 24.54
N THR A 44 -0.04 11.81 24.45
CA THR A 44 -1.37 12.34 24.66
C THR A 44 -2.21 11.85 23.48
N THR A 45 -2.72 10.61 23.56
CA THR A 45 -3.61 10.01 22.58
C THR A 45 -4.96 10.70 22.71
N CYS A 46 -5.11 11.85 22.05
CA CYS A 46 -6.42 12.31 21.66
C CYS A 46 -6.87 11.40 20.52
N THR A 47 -7.58 10.32 20.84
CA THR A 47 -8.24 9.49 19.83
C THR A 47 -9.42 10.29 19.27
N PHE A 48 -9.26 10.82 18.06
CA PHE A 48 -10.32 11.55 17.38
C PHE A 48 -11.25 10.58 16.65
N THR A 49 -12.55 10.86 16.65
CA THR A 49 -13.50 10.16 15.78
C THR A 49 -13.08 10.39 14.33
N GLU A 50 -12.87 9.31 13.60
CA GLU A 50 -12.46 9.36 12.19
C GLU A 50 -13.47 10.17 11.37
N LYS A 51 -12.97 11.19 10.66
CA LYS A 51 -13.79 12.04 9.79
C LYS A 51 -13.37 11.81 8.34
N ARG A 52 -14.29 11.33 7.51
CA ARG A 52 -14.01 11.07 6.09
C ARG A 52 -14.03 12.33 5.26
N GLY A 53 -13.16 12.35 4.24
CA GLY A 53 -13.25 13.32 3.17
C GLY A 53 -14.58 13.21 2.41
N ASP A 54 -14.92 14.27 1.69
CA ASP A 54 -15.98 14.25 0.68
C ASP A 54 -15.39 14.73 -0.65
N PRO A 55 -15.17 13.83 -1.64
CA PRO A 55 -15.49 12.39 -1.60
C PRO A 55 -14.60 11.60 -0.62
N SER A 56 -15.06 10.41 -0.21
CA SER A 56 -14.34 9.55 0.76
C SER A 56 -13.13 8.83 0.18
N TYR A 57 -13.10 8.66 -1.14
CA TYR A 57 -11.95 8.15 -1.89
C TYR A 57 -12.04 8.63 -3.33
N ASP A 58 -10.92 8.57 -4.04
CA ASP A 58 -10.89 8.73 -5.48
C ASP A 58 -9.86 7.83 -6.16
N TYR A 59 -9.76 8.02 -7.47
CA TYR A 59 -8.87 7.33 -8.36
C TYR A 59 -7.81 8.29 -8.90
N VAL A 60 -6.57 7.82 -8.95
CA VAL A 60 -5.45 8.54 -9.56
C VAL A 60 -4.58 7.62 -10.40
N ILE A 61 -3.86 8.21 -11.34
CA ILE A 61 -2.76 7.55 -12.03
C ILE A 61 -1.48 7.86 -11.26
N GLY A 62 -0.81 6.82 -10.77
CA GLY A 62 0.47 6.94 -10.09
C GLY A 62 1.59 7.34 -11.05
N SER A 63 2.75 7.69 -10.50
CA SER A 63 3.95 7.98 -11.30
C SER A 63 4.45 6.76 -12.10
N ASP A 64 4.02 5.57 -11.71
CA ASP A 64 4.22 4.30 -12.39
C ASP A 64 3.25 4.05 -13.56
N TYR A 65 2.40 5.04 -13.90
CA TYR A 65 1.34 4.94 -14.90
C TYR A 65 0.27 3.88 -14.60
N LEU A 66 0.19 3.40 -13.35
CA LEU A 66 -0.82 2.44 -12.93
C LEU A 66 -1.97 3.12 -12.19
N PRO A 67 -3.16 2.50 -12.21
CA PRO A 67 -4.30 2.96 -11.43
C PRO A 67 -4.10 2.72 -9.93
N HIS A 68 -4.27 3.76 -9.13
CA HIS A 68 -4.26 3.69 -7.67
C HIS A 68 -5.45 4.41 -7.06
N PHE A 69 -5.71 4.11 -5.79
CA PHE A 69 -6.80 4.71 -5.04
C PHE A 69 -6.27 5.51 -3.87
N ARG A 70 -6.91 6.63 -3.58
CA ARG A 70 -6.64 7.44 -2.39
C ARG A 70 -7.87 7.46 -1.52
N VAL A 71 -7.71 7.18 -0.24
CA VAL A 71 -8.80 7.26 0.74
C VAL A 71 -8.58 8.45 1.64
N PHE A 72 -9.58 9.32 1.74
CA PHE A 72 -9.46 10.65 2.32
C PHE A 72 -9.96 10.72 3.76
N PHE A 73 -9.20 11.42 4.60
CA PHE A 73 -9.50 11.65 6.00
C PHE A 73 -9.24 13.12 6.34
N TRP A 74 -10.16 13.71 7.11
CA TRP A 74 -9.96 14.98 7.78
C TRP A 74 -9.36 14.71 9.16
N VAL A 75 -8.19 15.27 9.40
CA VAL A 75 -7.48 15.16 10.69
C VAL A 75 -7.24 16.55 11.26
N PRO A 76 -7.10 16.70 12.59
CA PRO A 76 -6.73 17.99 13.18
C PRO A 76 -5.46 18.58 12.54
N LYS A 77 -5.42 19.90 12.34
CA LYS A 77 -4.31 20.56 11.63
C LYS A 77 -2.94 20.35 12.28
N ASP A 78 -2.95 20.20 13.60
CA ASP A 78 -1.80 20.02 14.48
C ASP A 78 -1.36 18.55 14.61
N ALA A 79 -2.15 17.60 14.08
CA ALA A 79 -1.72 16.21 14.00
C ALA A 79 -0.44 16.09 13.17
N ASN A 80 0.54 15.37 13.69
CA ASN A 80 1.87 15.24 13.11
C ASN A 80 2.38 13.79 13.06
N LYS A 81 1.56 12.84 13.53
CA LYS A 81 1.78 11.40 13.37
C LYS A 81 0.51 10.73 12.88
N TYR A 82 0.67 9.81 11.94
CA TYR A 82 -0.41 9.09 11.27
C TYR A 82 -0.16 7.60 11.33
N ILE A 83 -1.16 6.84 11.77
CA ILE A 83 -1.11 5.39 11.88
C ILE A 83 -2.27 4.81 11.05
N PRO A 84 -2.01 4.36 9.82
CA PRO A 84 -3.03 3.67 9.04
C PRO A 84 -3.28 2.26 9.60
N TYR A 85 -4.53 1.82 9.61
CA TYR A 85 -4.92 0.45 9.98
C TYR A 85 -6.16 -0.02 9.19
N ALA A 86 -6.55 -1.27 9.36
CA ALA A 86 -7.73 -1.83 8.72
C ALA A 86 -8.59 -2.61 9.71
N ASP A 87 -9.80 -2.98 9.28
CA ASP A 87 -10.66 -3.89 10.02
C ASP A 87 -9.97 -5.21 10.37
N LYS A 88 -10.42 -5.84 11.47
CA LYS A 88 -9.90 -7.14 11.89
C LYS A 88 -10.06 -8.18 10.79
N GLY A 89 -8.98 -8.90 10.49
CA GLY A 89 -8.97 -9.95 9.46
C GLY A 89 -8.69 -9.43 8.04
N VAL A 90 -8.55 -8.12 7.85
CA VAL A 90 -8.16 -7.53 6.57
C VAL A 90 -6.64 -7.60 6.40
N LYS A 91 -6.19 -8.25 5.32
CA LYS A 91 -4.77 -8.31 4.96
C LYS A 91 -4.33 -6.97 4.34
N THR A 92 -3.64 -6.15 5.12
CA THR A 92 -3.09 -4.86 4.68
C THR A 92 -1.73 -4.99 4.01
N ASP A 93 -0.94 -6.01 4.40
CA ASP A 93 0.30 -6.36 3.72
C ASP A 93 0.02 -7.14 2.44
N VAL A 94 0.06 -6.43 1.32
CA VAL A 94 -0.10 -6.96 -0.03
C VAL A 94 1.21 -6.91 -0.82
N SER A 95 2.35 -6.84 -0.12
CA SER A 95 3.68 -6.76 -0.73
C SER A 95 4.07 -8.01 -1.54
N GLU A 96 3.40 -9.13 -1.30
CA GLU A 96 3.53 -10.37 -2.09
C GLU A 96 3.00 -10.23 -3.53
N HIS A 97 2.17 -9.21 -3.80
CA HIS A 97 1.53 -9.00 -5.10
C HIS A 97 2.18 -7.89 -5.95
N GLY A 98 3.33 -7.35 -5.52
CA GLY A 98 4.09 -6.34 -6.27
C GLY A 98 4.73 -5.28 -5.36
N SER A 99 5.58 -4.41 -5.93
CA SER A 99 6.09 -3.22 -5.23
C SER A 99 4.98 -2.19 -5.15
N VAL A 100 4.04 -2.39 -4.24
CA VAL A 100 2.98 -1.43 -4.02
C VAL A 100 3.44 -0.49 -2.93
N GLU A 101 3.44 0.80 -3.25
CA GLU A 101 3.64 1.89 -2.29
C GLU A 101 2.89 1.53 -1.02
N LYS A 102 3.67 1.19 0.02
CA LYS A 102 3.14 0.75 1.32
C LYS A 102 2.14 1.81 1.76
N TRP A 103 1.06 1.40 2.43
CA TRP A 103 0.04 2.31 2.96
C TRP A 103 0.70 3.56 3.54
N SER A 104 0.72 4.61 2.75
CA SER A 104 1.44 5.84 3.04
C SER A 104 0.40 6.91 3.24
N VAL A 105 0.57 7.68 4.29
CA VAL A 105 -0.32 8.80 4.60
C VAL A 105 0.34 10.04 4.07
N ILE A 106 -0.34 10.74 3.17
CA ILE A 106 0.16 11.96 2.53
C ILE A 106 -0.78 13.10 2.90
N GLU A 107 -0.20 14.23 3.30
CA GLU A 107 -0.97 15.46 3.51
C GLU A 107 -1.35 16.07 2.16
N ALA A 108 -2.64 16.30 1.96
CA ALA A 108 -3.12 17.08 0.83
C ALA A 108 -3.02 18.58 1.17
N THR A 109 -3.06 19.42 0.13
CA THR A 109 -3.00 20.88 0.28
C THR A 109 -4.29 21.49 0.82
N LYS A 110 -5.37 20.70 0.96
CA LYS A 110 -6.70 21.18 1.34
C LYS A 110 -6.87 21.22 2.85
N THR A 111 -7.41 22.33 3.35
CA THR A 111 -7.78 22.53 4.76
C THR A 111 -9.25 22.92 4.89
N ASN A 112 -9.83 22.71 6.07
CA ASN A 112 -11.20 23.10 6.39
C ASN A 112 -11.33 23.37 7.90
N GLY A 113 -11.37 24.65 8.28
CA GLY A 113 -11.36 25.06 9.69
C GLY A 113 -10.12 24.51 10.42
N ASP A 114 -10.34 23.81 11.52
CA ASP A 114 -9.28 23.20 12.33
C ASP A 114 -8.75 21.86 11.78
N TYR A 115 -9.18 21.47 10.58
CA TYR A 115 -8.81 20.21 9.95
C TYR A 115 -7.96 20.42 8.70
N LYS A 116 -7.05 19.48 8.45
CA LYS A 116 -6.36 19.31 7.17
C LYS A 116 -6.75 17.97 6.55
N LEU A 117 -6.73 17.93 5.22
CA LEU A 117 -7.02 16.71 4.48
C LEU A 117 -5.74 15.89 4.36
N VAL A 118 -5.83 14.61 4.71
CA VAL A 118 -4.79 13.63 4.42
C VAL A 118 -5.40 12.48 3.64
N TYR A 119 -4.57 11.72 2.95
CA TYR A 119 -5.02 10.51 2.27
C TYR A 119 -4.08 9.34 2.49
N ILE A 120 -4.65 8.15 2.60
CA ILE A 120 -3.91 6.91 2.50
C ILE A 120 -3.82 6.55 1.01
N TYR A 121 -2.60 6.35 0.53
CA TYR A 121 -2.38 5.71 -0.77
C TYR A 121 -2.64 4.22 -0.64
N VAL A 122 -3.63 3.72 -1.38
CA VAL A 122 -4.12 2.34 -1.25
C VAL A 122 -3.63 1.50 -2.41
N PRO A 123 -2.91 0.40 -2.11
CA PRO A 123 -2.51 -0.57 -3.11
C PRO A 123 -3.65 -1.05 -4.01
N LYS A 124 -3.45 -1.05 -5.34
CA LYS A 124 -4.40 -1.63 -6.30
C LYS A 124 -4.78 -3.07 -5.95
N THR A 125 -3.80 -3.86 -5.52
CA THR A 125 -3.99 -5.26 -5.13
C THR A 125 -4.92 -5.40 -3.93
N PHE A 126 -4.82 -4.48 -2.96
CA PHE A 126 -5.77 -4.41 -1.84
C PHE A 126 -7.19 -4.14 -2.36
N VAL A 127 -7.37 -3.19 -3.27
CA VAL A 127 -8.68 -2.87 -3.83
C VAL A 127 -9.28 -4.06 -4.59
N ILE A 128 -8.47 -4.79 -5.36
CA ILE A 128 -8.91 -6.00 -6.07
C ILE A 128 -9.38 -7.08 -5.08
N LEU A 129 -8.61 -7.32 -4.01
CA LEU A 129 -8.94 -8.36 -3.02
C LEU A 129 -10.17 -8.00 -2.16
N GLN A 130 -10.36 -6.71 -1.86
CA GLN A 130 -11.43 -6.27 -0.97
C GLN A 130 -12.72 -5.87 -1.68
N GLY A 131 -12.64 -5.53 -2.97
CA GLY A 131 -13.79 -5.20 -3.82
C GLY A 131 -14.47 -3.87 -3.47
N LYS A 132 -15.73 -3.73 -3.89
CA LYS A 132 -16.54 -2.54 -3.62
C LYS A 132 -16.69 -2.33 -2.11
N GLY A 133 -16.51 -1.09 -1.66
CA GLY A 133 -16.56 -0.74 -0.24
C GLY A 133 -15.23 -0.91 0.49
N PHE A 134 -14.11 -1.19 -0.22
CA PHE A 134 -12.79 -1.31 0.39
C PHE A 134 -12.43 -0.12 1.29
N GLN A 135 -12.83 1.09 0.91
CA GLN A 135 -12.50 2.32 1.64
C GLN A 135 -13.05 2.33 3.07
N ASN A 136 -14.14 1.60 3.32
CA ASN A 136 -14.77 1.50 4.64
C ASN A 136 -13.99 0.57 5.58
N LYS A 137 -13.09 -0.26 5.04
CA LYS A 137 -12.24 -1.19 5.79
C LYS A 137 -10.88 -0.59 6.15
N ILE A 138 -10.63 0.65 5.73
CA ILE A 138 -9.36 1.37 5.85
C ILE A 138 -9.58 2.50 6.82
N HIS A 139 -8.75 2.58 7.85
CA HIS A 139 -8.87 3.57 8.90
C HIS A 139 -7.57 4.32 9.16
N LEU A 140 -7.69 5.47 9.83
CA LEU A 140 -6.57 6.31 10.17
C LEU A 140 -6.67 6.83 11.60
N GLU A 141 -5.65 6.53 12.40
CA GLU A 141 -5.43 7.21 13.67
C GLU A 141 -4.44 8.38 13.47
N ALA A 142 -4.82 9.57 13.94
CA ALA A 142 -4.01 10.78 13.84
C ALA A 142 -3.69 11.31 15.24
N LEU A 143 -2.44 11.67 15.46
CA LEU A 143 -1.89 11.95 16.78
C LEU A 143 -1.11 13.27 16.76
N ILE A 144 -1.24 14.03 17.86
CA ILE A 144 -0.48 15.26 18.10
C ILE A 144 0.63 14.91 19.08
N ILE A 145 1.88 14.92 18.60
CA ILE A 145 3.05 14.71 19.45
C ILE A 145 3.69 16.07 19.69
N ASN A 146 3.57 16.57 20.93
CA ASN A 146 4.31 17.75 21.38
C ASN A 146 5.81 17.39 21.44
N ARG A 147 6.65 18.20 20.77
CA ARG A 147 8.11 18.07 20.81
C ARG A 147 8.69 18.92 21.92
#